data_AF-A0A975SI11-F1
#
_entry.id   AF-A0A975SI11-F1
#
_cell.length_a   1.000
_cell.length_b   1.000
_cell.length_c   1.000
_cell.angle_alpha   90.00
_cell.angle_beta   90.00
_cell.angle_gamma   90.00
#
_symmetry.space_group_name_H-M   'P 1'
#
loop_
_entity.id
_entity.type
_entity.pdbx_description
1 polymer ?
#
loop_
_entity_poly.entity_id
_entity_poly.type
_entity_poly.pdbx_seq_one_letter_code
_entity_poly.pdbx_strand_id
1 'polypeptide(L)'
;MTLTHMMPSLRRSIPDPISTDLWPEHTTATTTDVSVAGVSMLRLAEICQTPCIHTAAAVIPGTHGRPSVTDRASAIVTAVTAISLSPTGTLWVRVDARLDDVRPILSEARLIGRASVAHGISAALVLRELADEEPGVVEILASGLPADLVPGDLLVVPCRGDLALRNVRPRASYLERRAMVSR
;
A
#
# COMPACT_ATOMS: atom_id res chain seq x y z
N MET A 1 5.96 14.50 -13.71
CA MET A 1 5.78 13.54 -14.83
C MET A 1 7.03 12.69 -14.96
N THR A 2 6.95 11.36 -14.90
CA THR A 2 8.13 10.45 -14.98
C THR A 2 8.19 9.75 -16.35
N LEU A 3 9.35 9.20 -16.73
CA LEU A 3 9.54 8.46 -17.98
C LEU A 3 8.61 7.24 -18.06
N THR A 4 8.48 6.50 -16.97
CA THR A 4 7.60 5.34 -16.82
C THR A 4 6.11 5.70 -16.76
N HIS A 5 5.77 6.97 -16.52
CA HIS A 5 4.41 7.49 -16.68
C HIS A 5 4.08 7.75 -18.16
N MET A 6 5.06 8.19 -18.96
CA MET A 6 4.89 8.42 -20.40
C MET A 6 4.98 7.11 -21.20
N MET A 7 5.79 6.15 -20.76
CA MET A 7 6.00 4.86 -21.42
C MET A 7 5.91 3.72 -20.38
N PRO A 8 4.70 3.26 -20.02
CA PRO A 8 4.50 2.21 -19.01
C PRO A 8 5.25 0.90 -19.27
N SER A 9 5.55 0.59 -20.53
CA SER A 9 6.36 -0.58 -20.92
C SER A 9 7.75 -0.60 -20.26
N LEU A 10 8.31 0.56 -19.94
CA LEU A 10 9.62 0.67 -19.28
C LEU A 10 9.63 0.18 -17.83
N ARG A 11 8.46 0.02 -17.20
CA ARG A 11 8.35 -0.53 -15.83
C ARG A 11 8.83 -1.97 -15.72
N ARG A 12 8.98 -2.68 -16.85
CA ARG A 12 9.62 -4.01 -16.89
C ARG A 12 11.14 -3.95 -16.74
N SER A 13 11.75 -2.81 -17.05
CA SER A 13 13.21 -2.65 -17.13
C SER A 13 13.77 -1.68 -16.10
N ILE A 14 12.98 -0.69 -15.68
CA ILE A 14 13.41 0.38 -14.77
C ILE A 14 12.32 0.59 -13.71
N PRO A 15 12.68 0.67 -12.42
CA PRO A 15 11.72 0.98 -11.36
C PRO A 15 11.11 2.38 -11.53
N ASP A 16 9.85 2.52 -11.13
CA ASP A 16 9.25 3.83 -10.92
C ASP A 16 10.02 4.57 -9.81
N PRO A 17 10.43 5.84 -10.02
CA PRO A 17 11.23 6.57 -9.03
C PRO A 17 10.45 6.76 -7.72
N ILE A 18 11.16 6.68 -6.59
CA ILE A 18 10.63 6.88 -5.24
C ILE A 18 10.88 8.33 -4.79
N SER A 19 9.87 8.94 -4.15
CA SER A 19 10.08 10.18 -3.40
C SER A 19 10.73 9.88 -2.05
N THR A 20 12.05 10.06 -1.96
CA THR A 20 12.86 9.67 -0.79
C THR A 20 12.35 10.22 0.54
N ASP A 21 11.79 11.42 0.54
CA ASP A 21 11.33 12.12 1.75
C ASP A 21 10.04 11.53 2.33
N LEU A 22 9.32 10.72 1.55
CA LEU A 22 8.04 10.12 1.93
C LEU A 22 8.20 8.69 2.42
N TRP A 23 9.37 8.08 2.20
CA TRP A 23 9.66 6.72 2.59
C TRP A 23 10.60 6.67 3.80
N PRO A 24 10.70 5.53 4.50
CA PRO A 24 11.74 5.34 5.50
C PRO A 24 13.13 5.37 4.86
N GLU A 25 14.16 5.53 5.69
CA GLU A 25 15.56 5.62 5.27
C GLU A 25 15.97 4.47 4.36
N HIS A 26 16.90 4.75 3.45
CA HIS A 26 17.48 3.75 2.55
C HIS A 26 16.44 2.92 1.80
N THR A 27 15.30 3.52 1.45
CA THR A 27 14.31 2.87 0.61
C THR A 27 14.74 2.87 -0.86
N THR A 28 14.71 1.70 -1.50
CA THR A 28 15.02 1.54 -2.92
C THR A 28 13.95 0.70 -3.62
N ALA A 29 13.51 1.14 -4.79
CA ALA A 29 12.59 0.39 -5.64
C ALA A 29 13.36 -0.48 -6.64
N THR A 30 12.81 -1.67 -6.90
CA THR A 30 13.08 -2.48 -8.08
C THR A 30 11.83 -2.52 -8.95
N THR A 31 11.85 -3.24 -10.07
CA THR A 31 10.69 -3.35 -10.97
C THR A 31 9.53 -4.13 -10.37
N THR A 32 9.78 -4.94 -9.33
CA THR A 32 8.78 -5.83 -8.73
C THR A 32 8.77 -5.80 -7.21
N ASP A 33 9.61 -5.00 -6.56
CA ASP A 33 9.74 -4.98 -5.10
C ASP A 33 10.22 -3.62 -4.60
N VAL A 34 10.04 -3.38 -3.32
CA VAL A 34 10.63 -2.25 -2.60
C VAL A 34 11.42 -2.82 -1.44
N SER A 35 12.65 -2.35 -1.23
CA SER A 35 13.42 -2.63 -0.03
C SER A 35 13.54 -1.40 0.83
N VAL A 36 13.38 -1.56 2.14
CA VAL A 36 13.53 -0.49 3.14
C VAL A 36 14.65 -0.89 4.09
N ALA A 37 15.66 -0.05 4.27
CA ALA A 37 16.84 -0.36 5.09
C ALA A 37 17.44 -1.76 4.81
N GLY A 38 17.46 -2.18 3.53
CA GLY A 38 17.96 -3.48 3.09
C GLY A 38 17.00 -4.67 3.24
N VAL A 39 15.79 -4.46 3.78
CA VAL A 39 14.77 -5.50 3.91
C VAL A 39 13.81 -5.45 2.73
N SER A 40 13.72 -6.54 1.96
CA SER A 40 12.70 -6.71 0.90
C SER A 40 11.30 -6.78 1.50
N MET A 41 10.39 -5.96 0.98
CA MET A 41 8.99 -5.93 1.44
C MET A 41 8.21 -7.14 0.94
N LEU A 42 8.53 -7.65 -0.25
CA LEU A 42 8.00 -8.92 -0.73
C LEU A 42 8.42 -10.09 0.18
N ARG A 43 9.71 -10.19 0.51
CA ARG A 43 10.22 -11.25 1.38
C ARG A 43 9.65 -11.16 2.80
N LEU A 44 9.46 -9.94 3.30
CA LEU A 44 8.78 -9.70 4.58
C LEU A 44 7.35 -10.26 4.57
N ALA A 45 6.59 -10.01 3.50
CA ALA A 45 5.22 -10.52 3.37
C ALA A 45 5.17 -12.05 3.28
N GLU A 46 6.11 -12.69 2.59
CA GLU A 46 6.19 -14.16 2.56
C GLU A 46 6.39 -14.77 3.95
N ILE A 47 7.21 -14.14 4.80
CA ILE A 47 7.54 -14.65 6.13
C ILE A 47 6.46 -14.29 7.15
N CYS A 48 6.03 -13.03 7.18
CA CYS A 48 5.13 -12.51 8.21
C CYS A 48 3.65 -12.60 7.86
N GLN A 49 3.33 -12.90 6.59
CA GLN A 49 1.99 -12.81 5.99
C GLN A 49 1.44 -11.38 6.00
N THR A 50 0.46 -11.09 5.16
CA THR A 50 -0.19 -9.77 5.15
C THR A 50 -1.35 -9.70 6.15
N PRO A 51 -1.62 -8.50 6.71
CA PRO A 51 -0.79 -7.31 6.61
C PRO A 51 0.49 -7.43 7.45
N CYS A 52 1.60 -6.85 6.99
CA CYS A 52 2.82 -6.72 7.77
C CYS A 52 3.43 -5.32 7.65
N ILE A 53 4.33 -4.99 8.57
CA ILE A 53 4.91 -3.66 8.71
C ILE A 53 6.42 -3.78 8.88
N HIS A 54 7.16 -2.87 8.25
CA HIS A 54 8.56 -2.64 8.55
C HIS A 54 8.80 -1.17 8.89
N THR A 55 9.48 -0.89 9.99
CA THR A 55 9.74 0.48 10.47
C THR A 55 11.23 0.77 10.50
N ALA A 56 11.63 1.90 9.91
CA ALA A 56 13.00 2.43 9.97
C ALA A 56 12.99 3.92 10.33
N ALA A 57 14.14 4.59 10.34
CA ALA A 57 14.16 6.04 10.54
C ALA A 57 13.40 6.74 9.40
N ALA A 58 12.73 7.85 9.69
CA ALA A 58 12.21 8.72 8.65
C ALA A 58 13.37 9.47 7.96
N VAL A 59 13.20 9.83 6.70
CA VAL A 59 14.14 10.73 6.01
C VAL A 59 13.85 12.18 6.42
N ILE A 60 14.90 12.95 6.73
CA ILE A 60 14.79 14.40 6.94
C ILE A 60 14.44 15.05 5.58
N PRO A 61 13.30 15.74 5.44
CA PRO A 61 12.89 16.29 4.15
C PRO A 61 13.95 17.20 3.52
N GLY A 62 14.14 17.10 2.20
CA GLY A 62 15.09 17.91 1.43
C GLY A 62 16.56 17.49 1.58
N THR A 63 16.86 16.44 2.34
CA THR A 63 18.24 15.96 2.54
C THR A 63 18.63 14.80 1.62
N HIS A 64 17.73 14.39 0.72
CA HIS A 64 17.95 13.28 -0.21
C HIS A 64 18.33 11.96 0.49
N GLY A 65 17.70 11.67 1.63
CA GLY A 65 17.82 10.37 2.29
C GLY A 65 18.58 10.37 3.61
N ARG A 66 18.93 11.52 4.20
CA ARG A 66 19.54 11.54 5.55
C ARG A 66 18.52 11.03 6.57
N PRO A 67 18.85 10.01 7.37
CA PRO A 67 17.93 9.52 8.39
C PRO A 67 17.79 10.49 9.55
N SER A 68 16.56 10.63 10.05
CA SER A 68 16.24 11.33 11.28
C SER A 68 16.68 10.50 12.47
N VAL A 69 17.24 11.16 13.48
CA VAL A 69 17.64 10.52 14.74
C VAL A 69 16.46 10.28 15.69
N THR A 70 15.34 10.97 15.47
CA THR A 70 14.17 10.95 16.35
C THR A 70 12.91 10.45 15.67
N ASP A 71 12.74 10.72 14.38
CA ASP A 71 11.51 10.41 13.66
C ASP A 71 11.59 9.02 13.02
N ARG A 72 10.46 8.32 13.04
CA ARG A 72 10.31 7.01 12.39
C ARG A 72 9.31 7.07 11.25
N ALA A 73 9.49 6.19 10.28
CA ALA A 73 8.53 5.94 9.21
C ALA A 73 8.37 4.42 9.02
N SER A 74 7.19 4.03 8.56
CA SER A 74 6.81 2.63 8.38
C SER A 74 6.46 2.36 6.93
N ALA A 75 6.73 1.16 6.44
CA ALA A 75 6.18 0.60 5.21
C ALA A 75 5.19 -0.50 5.57
N ILE A 76 3.96 -0.36 5.09
CA ILE A 76 2.88 -1.33 5.31
C ILE A 76 2.76 -2.17 4.04
N VAL A 77 2.80 -3.49 4.16
CA VAL A 77 2.48 -4.41 3.05
C VAL A 77 1.11 -5.01 3.29
N THR A 78 0.25 -4.96 2.27
CA THR A 78 -1.14 -5.41 2.31
C THR A 78 -1.54 -6.10 1.01
N ALA A 79 -2.44 -7.07 1.09
CA ALA A 79 -2.98 -7.77 -0.07
C ALA A 79 -4.30 -7.15 -0.53
N VAL A 80 -4.48 -7.01 -1.84
CA VAL A 80 -5.76 -6.69 -2.46
C VAL A 80 -6.70 -7.88 -2.29
N THR A 81 -7.85 -7.65 -1.65
CA THR A 81 -8.84 -8.70 -1.35
C THR A 81 -10.07 -8.64 -2.26
N ALA A 82 -10.39 -7.48 -2.82
CA ALA A 82 -11.41 -7.33 -3.85
C ALA A 82 -11.23 -6.03 -4.63
N ILE A 83 -11.81 -6.00 -5.83
CA ILE A 83 -11.87 -4.83 -6.70
C ILE A 83 -13.30 -4.71 -7.22
N SER A 84 -13.87 -3.51 -7.16
CA SER A 84 -15.21 -3.20 -7.65
C SER A 84 -15.25 -1.80 -8.24
N LEU A 85 -16.27 -1.49 -9.04
CA LEU A 85 -16.54 -0.13 -9.47
C LEU A 85 -17.56 0.50 -8.52
N SER A 86 -17.34 1.76 -8.14
CA SER A 86 -18.35 2.57 -7.49
C SER A 86 -19.49 2.87 -8.48
N PRO A 87 -20.67 3.28 -8.00
CA PRO A 87 -21.74 3.79 -8.86
C PRO A 87 -21.33 4.99 -9.74
N THR A 88 -20.30 5.72 -9.32
CA THR A 88 -19.74 6.88 -10.05
C THR A 88 -18.61 6.50 -11.02
N GLY A 89 -18.27 5.21 -11.13
CA GLY A 89 -17.22 4.71 -12.03
C GLY A 89 -15.80 4.75 -11.46
N THR A 90 -15.62 5.12 -10.19
CA THR A 90 -14.32 5.06 -9.50
C THR A 90 -13.98 3.62 -9.16
N LEU A 91 -12.73 3.22 -9.36
CA LEU A 91 -12.27 1.91 -8.92
C LEU A 91 -12.13 1.88 -7.39
N TRP A 92 -12.86 0.99 -6.75
CA TRP A 92 -12.73 0.65 -5.34
C TRP A 92 -11.83 -0.57 -5.19
N VAL A 93 -10.74 -0.39 -4.47
CA VAL A 93 -9.76 -1.44 -4.19
C VAL A 93 -9.81 -1.72 -2.69
N ARG A 94 -10.20 -2.94 -2.32
CA ARG A 94 -10.22 -3.39 -0.93
C ARG A 94 -8.94 -4.12 -0.59
N VAL A 95 -8.40 -3.86 0.59
CA VAL A 95 -7.15 -4.46 1.07
C VAL A 95 -7.33 -5.11 2.44
N ASP A 96 -6.41 -5.97 2.86
CA ASP A 96 -6.45 -6.68 4.15
C ASP A 96 -5.87 -5.87 5.33
N ALA A 97 -5.41 -4.64 5.08
CA ALA A 97 -4.98 -3.68 6.10
C ALA A 97 -6.04 -2.60 6.35
N ARG A 98 -6.22 -2.24 7.63
CA ARG A 98 -6.91 -1.02 8.04
C ARG A 98 -5.95 0.15 7.97
N LEU A 99 -6.30 1.17 7.19
CA LEU A 99 -5.47 2.36 6.99
C LEU A 99 -6.14 3.66 7.51
N ASP A 100 -7.29 3.54 8.17
CA ASP A 100 -8.14 4.66 8.62
C ASP A 100 -7.60 5.33 9.88
N ASP A 101 -6.92 4.55 10.73
CA ASP A 101 -6.34 5.00 12.00
C ASP A 101 -4.83 5.35 11.89
N VAL A 102 -4.27 5.37 10.67
CA VAL A 102 -2.85 5.66 10.41
C VAL A 102 -2.69 6.78 9.37
N ARG A 103 -1.44 7.16 9.06
CA ARG A 103 -1.14 8.24 8.10
C ARG A 103 -0.43 7.71 6.86
N PRO A 104 -1.12 6.90 6.02
CA PRO A 104 -0.54 6.35 4.81
C PRO A 104 -0.32 7.45 3.77
N ILE A 105 0.73 7.31 2.97
CA ILE A 105 1.03 8.21 1.85
C ILE A 105 0.70 7.46 0.57
N LEU A 106 -0.58 7.47 0.21
CA LEU A 106 -1.12 6.65 -0.88
C LEU A 106 -0.67 7.07 -2.27
N SER A 107 -0.23 8.32 -2.44
CA SER A 107 0.41 8.77 -3.69
C SER A 107 1.72 8.05 -3.97
N GLU A 108 2.30 7.37 -2.97
CA GLU A 108 3.51 6.57 -3.09
C GLU A 108 3.23 5.06 -2.93
N ALA A 109 1.96 4.63 -2.97
CA ALA A 109 1.61 3.21 -2.92
C ALA A 109 2.14 2.47 -4.16
N ARG A 110 2.71 1.27 -3.98
CA ARG A 110 3.34 0.50 -5.06
C ARG A 110 2.89 -0.94 -5.08
N LEU A 111 2.66 -1.44 -6.30
CA LEU A 111 2.51 -2.86 -6.56
C LEU A 111 3.87 -3.56 -6.41
N ILE A 112 3.91 -4.68 -5.68
CA ILE A 112 5.07 -5.57 -5.56
C ILE A 112 4.68 -7.01 -5.89
N GLY A 113 5.66 -7.88 -6.09
CA GLY A 113 5.48 -9.26 -6.53
C GLY A 113 5.36 -9.43 -8.04
N ARG A 114 5.06 -8.36 -8.78
CA ARG A 114 5.07 -8.34 -10.26
C ARG A 114 5.25 -6.94 -10.80
N ALA A 115 5.75 -6.84 -12.03
CA ALA A 115 5.76 -5.59 -12.79
C ALA A 115 4.44 -5.46 -13.57
N SER A 116 3.81 -4.29 -13.50
CA SER A 116 2.70 -3.94 -14.38
C SER A 116 3.11 -2.88 -15.40
N VAL A 117 2.61 -3.02 -16.62
CA VAL A 117 2.74 -2.04 -17.71
C VAL A 117 1.40 -1.36 -18.02
N ALA A 118 0.39 -1.59 -17.19
CA ALA A 118 -0.88 -0.89 -17.32
C ALA A 118 -0.69 0.60 -16.96
N HIS A 119 -1.56 1.44 -17.52
CA HIS A 119 -1.59 2.86 -17.16
C HIS A 119 -1.96 3.04 -15.69
N GLY A 120 -1.41 4.07 -15.07
CA GLY A 120 -1.78 4.46 -13.71
C GLY A 120 -3.19 5.03 -13.66
N ILE A 121 -3.95 4.65 -12.63
CA ILE A 121 -5.30 5.13 -12.36
C ILE A 121 -5.37 5.79 -10.98
N SER A 122 -6.41 6.58 -10.78
CA SER A 122 -6.86 6.97 -9.45
C SER A 122 -7.85 5.94 -8.95
N ALA A 123 -7.59 5.35 -7.78
CA ALA A 123 -8.45 4.37 -7.16
C ALA A 123 -8.72 4.78 -5.70
N ALA A 124 -9.92 4.52 -5.21
CA ALA A 124 -10.20 4.67 -3.79
C ALA A 124 -9.83 3.35 -3.09
N LEU A 125 -8.92 3.43 -2.12
CA LEU A 125 -8.69 2.31 -1.21
C LEU A 125 -9.82 2.31 -0.18
N VAL A 126 -10.57 1.21 -0.16
CA VAL A 126 -11.73 1.01 0.70
C VAL A 126 -11.30 0.25 1.95
N LEU A 127 -11.47 0.91 3.11
CA LEU A 127 -10.91 0.48 4.40
C LEU A 127 -11.90 -0.24 5.32
N ARG A 128 -13.19 -0.24 4.97
CA ARG A 128 -14.27 -0.96 5.65
C ARG A 128 -15.08 -1.78 4.65
N GLU A 129 -15.59 -2.93 5.10
CA GLU A 129 -16.58 -3.64 4.30
C GLU A 129 -17.81 -2.74 4.10
N LEU A 130 -18.22 -2.58 2.84
CA LEU A 130 -19.64 -2.38 2.52
C LEU A 130 -20.38 -3.66 2.96
N ALA A 131 -20.56 -3.86 4.25
CA ALA A 131 -21.64 -4.67 4.73
C ALA A 131 -22.84 -3.72 4.78
N ASP A 132 -23.79 -3.96 3.88
CA ASP A 132 -25.10 -3.33 3.71
C ASP A 132 -25.44 -2.18 4.68
N GLU A 133 -25.67 -0.99 4.11
CA GLU A 133 -26.47 0.10 4.69
C GLU A 133 -25.99 0.69 6.03
N GLU A 134 -24.70 1.02 6.19
CA GLU A 134 -24.25 1.97 7.21
C GLU A 134 -23.22 2.98 6.63
N PRO A 135 -23.42 4.31 6.82
CA PRO A 135 -22.58 5.32 6.20
C PRO A 135 -21.24 5.43 6.95
N GLY A 136 -20.21 4.77 6.40
CA GLY A 136 -18.87 4.84 6.99
C GLY A 136 -17.75 4.37 6.08
N VAL A 137 -17.95 4.37 4.76
CA VAL A 137 -16.88 4.06 3.81
C VAL A 137 -15.86 5.19 3.85
N VAL A 138 -14.72 4.95 4.49
CA VAL A 138 -13.56 5.83 4.37
C VAL A 138 -12.86 5.46 3.06
N GLU A 139 -13.14 6.25 2.04
CA GLU A 139 -12.42 6.22 0.77
C GLU A 139 -11.19 7.12 0.90
N ILE A 140 -10.01 6.55 0.72
CA ILE A 140 -8.79 7.35 0.59
C ILE A 140 -8.24 7.17 -0.82
N LEU A 141 -8.09 8.28 -1.53
CA LEU A 141 -7.62 8.27 -2.92
C LEU A 141 -6.15 7.90 -2.99
N ALA A 142 -5.86 6.82 -3.71
CA ALA A 142 -4.54 6.47 -4.19
C ALA A 142 -4.43 6.87 -5.65
N SER A 143 -3.28 7.41 -6.05
CA SER A 143 -3.00 7.80 -7.43
C SER A 143 -1.81 7.02 -7.97
N GLY A 144 -1.87 6.66 -9.25
CA GLY A 144 -0.76 6.00 -9.95
C GLY A 144 -0.71 4.48 -9.80
N LEU A 145 -1.69 3.87 -9.12
CA LEU A 145 -1.83 2.42 -9.07
C LEU A 145 -2.14 1.86 -10.47
N PRO A 146 -1.61 0.67 -10.85
CA PRO A 146 -1.88 0.11 -12.17
C PRO A 146 -3.37 -0.22 -12.39
N ALA A 147 -3.87 -0.01 -13.61
CA ALA A 147 -5.26 -0.32 -13.96
C ALA A 147 -5.59 -1.83 -13.96
N ASP A 148 -4.57 -2.69 -14.03
CA ASP A 148 -4.68 -4.15 -14.09
C ASP A 148 -4.50 -4.80 -12.70
N LEU A 149 -4.79 -4.07 -11.62
CA LEU A 149 -4.82 -4.66 -10.28
C LEU A 149 -5.84 -5.81 -10.24
N VAL A 150 -5.50 -6.86 -9.48
CA VAL A 150 -6.36 -8.02 -9.25
C VAL A 150 -6.31 -8.45 -7.78
N PRO A 151 -7.34 -9.13 -7.26
CA PRO A 151 -7.26 -9.77 -5.95
C PRO A 151 -6.04 -10.70 -5.83
N GLY A 152 -5.35 -10.63 -4.71
CA GLY A 152 -4.08 -11.32 -4.45
C GLY A 152 -2.84 -10.47 -4.75
N ASP A 153 -2.96 -9.35 -5.46
CA ASP A 153 -1.86 -8.41 -5.63
C ASP A 153 -1.40 -7.83 -4.28
N LEU A 154 -0.10 -7.60 -4.16
CA LEU A 154 0.50 -7.02 -2.97
C LEU A 154 0.81 -5.55 -3.20
N LEU A 155 0.36 -4.70 -2.28
CA LEU A 155 0.67 -3.29 -2.24
C LEU A 155 1.58 -2.99 -1.05
N VAL A 156 2.61 -2.19 -1.28
CA VAL A 156 3.39 -1.56 -0.22
C VAL A 156 3.07 -0.07 -0.17
N VAL A 157 2.83 0.44 1.03
CA VAL A 157 2.39 1.81 1.27
C VAL A 157 3.28 2.43 2.36
N PRO A 158 4.01 3.52 2.09
CA PRO A 158 4.72 4.24 3.12
C PRO A 158 3.72 4.95 4.05
N CYS A 159 4.07 5.02 5.33
CA CYS A 159 3.27 5.65 6.37
C CYS A 159 4.17 6.41 7.33
N ARG A 160 3.71 7.59 7.77
CA ARG A 160 4.44 8.39 8.75
C ARG A 160 4.32 7.79 10.15
N GLY A 161 5.41 7.82 10.89
CA GLY A 161 5.47 7.40 12.28
C GLY A 161 5.82 5.93 12.47
N ASP A 162 5.92 5.56 13.75
CA ASP A 162 6.13 4.19 14.20
C ASP A 162 4.79 3.47 14.30
N LEU A 163 4.63 2.39 13.54
CA LEU A 163 3.43 1.58 13.52
C LEU A 163 3.69 0.19 14.07
N ALA A 164 2.77 -0.29 14.89
CA ALA A 164 2.69 -1.70 15.26
C ALA A 164 1.61 -2.41 14.43
N LEU A 165 1.76 -3.72 14.26
CA LEU A 165 0.81 -4.53 13.47
C LEU A 165 -0.65 -4.40 13.94
N ARG A 166 -0.88 -4.21 15.25
CA ARG A 166 -2.22 -3.97 15.82
C ARG A 166 -2.91 -2.72 15.25
N ASN A 167 -2.14 -1.75 14.74
CA ASN A 167 -2.68 -0.51 14.18
C ASN A 167 -3.35 -0.74 12.82
N VAL A 168 -2.93 -1.78 12.09
CA VAL A 168 -3.42 -2.07 10.73
C VAL A 168 -4.17 -3.38 10.60
N ARG A 169 -4.20 -4.22 11.65
CA ARG A 169 -4.98 -5.46 11.63
C ARG A 169 -6.50 -5.17 11.56
N PRO A 170 -7.25 -5.93 10.76
CA PRO A 170 -8.71 -5.93 10.83
C PRO A 170 -9.20 -6.23 12.25
N ARG A 171 -10.22 -5.51 12.74
CA ARG A 171 -10.83 -5.78 14.05
C ARG A 171 -11.64 -7.07 13.99
N ALA A 172 -11.62 -7.85 15.08
CA ALA A 172 -12.17 -9.20 15.17
C ALA A 172 -13.70 -9.32 14.99
N SER A 173 -14.45 -8.21 14.88
CA SER A 173 -15.91 -8.18 14.64
C SER A 173 -16.34 -8.75 13.27
N TYR A 174 -15.41 -9.36 12.53
CA TYR A 174 -15.59 -10.04 11.25
C TYR A 174 -15.56 -11.58 11.35
N LEU A 175 -14.75 -12.16 12.25
CA LEU A 175 -14.62 -13.63 12.34
C LEU A 175 -15.88 -14.29 12.91
N GLU A 176 -16.59 -13.61 13.81
CA GLU A 176 -17.83 -14.13 14.41
C GLU A 176 -19.02 -14.17 13.43
N ARG A 177 -19.04 -13.30 12.41
CA ARG A 177 -20.14 -13.25 11.43
C ARG A 177 -19.97 -14.22 10.26
N ARG A 178 -18.74 -14.53 9.81
CA ARG A 178 -18.51 -15.60 8.82
C ARG A 178 -18.87 -16.99 9.34
N ALA A 179 -18.74 -17.23 10.65
CA ALA A 179 -19.17 -18.48 11.27
C ALA A 179 -20.70 -18.64 11.32
N MET A 180 -21.46 -17.54 11.19
CA MET A 180 -22.92 -17.53 11.33
C MET A 180 -23.67 -17.62 9.99
N VAL A 181 -23.04 -17.23 8.87
CA VAL A 181 -23.64 -17.26 7.52
C VAL A 181 -23.41 -18.59 6.79
N SER A 182 -22.63 -19.52 7.36
CA SER A 182 -22.47 -20.90 6.87
C SER A 182 -23.28 -21.94 7.66
N ARG A 183 -24.37 -21.55 8.32
CA ARG A 183 -25.35 -22.46 8.95
C ARG A 183 -26.73 -22.34 8.32
#